data_AF-W2SRS9-F1
#
_entry.id   AF-W2SRS9-F1
#
_cell.length_a   1.000
_cell.length_b   1.000
_cell.length_c   1.000
_cell.angle_alpha   90.00
_cell.angle_beta   90.00
_cell.angle_gamma   90.00
#
_symmetry.space_group_name_H-M   'P 1'
#
loop_
_entity.id
_entity.type
_entity.pdbx_description
1 polymer ?
#
loop_
_entity_poly.entity_id
_entity_poly.type
_entity_poly.pdbx_seq_one_letter_code
_entity_poly.pdbx_strand_id
1 'polypeptide(L)'
;MRFLVVLAFCIWIAYAKDGCTWDGKYFFEDFVKNAPKPIVEAVEKALKKKLPQTNLLASVRVKEADDKEYTHVMTGRPASENVNVLVFENKGSTLVFAKTSDHEAMMSILTRCKRVGGKPKLPNFLKQFFRN
;
A
#
# COMPACT_ATOMS: atom_id res chain seq x y z
N MET A 1 -28.26 26.15 -30.55
CA MET A 1 -28.24 25.26 -29.37
C MET A 1 -27.33 24.04 -29.64
N ARG A 2 -26.00 24.23 -29.72
CA ARG A 2 -25.04 23.14 -30.08
C ARG A 2 -23.76 23.14 -29.23
N PHE A 3 -23.74 23.85 -28.09
CA PHE A 3 -22.54 24.02 -27.25
C PHE A 3 -22.60 23.32 -25.88
N LEU A 4 -23.71 22.65 -25.54
CA LEU A 4 -23.89 22.05 -24.21
C LEU A 4 -23.42 20.59 -24.09
N VAL A 5 -23.17 19.90 -25.21
CA VAL A 5 -22.77 18.47 -25.18
C VAL A 5 -21.27 18.29 -24.86
N VAL A 6 -20.44 19.30 -25.13
CA VAL A 6 -18.98 19.21 -24.94
C VAL A 6 -18.59 19.37 -23.46
N LEU A 7 -19.35 20.12 -22.67
CA LEU A 7 -19.09 20.31 -21.23
C LEU A 7 -19.34 19.06 -20.39
N ALA A 8 -20.28 18.19 -20.80
CA ALA A 8 -20.57 16.95 -20.07
C ALA A 8 -19.43 15.92 -20.20
N PHE A 9 -18.69 15.91 -21.31
CA PHE A 9 -17.58 14.98 -21.52
C PHE A 9 -16.31 15.35 -20.72
N CYS A 10 -16.09 16.63 -20.43
CA CYS A 10 -14.96 17.04 -19.60
C CYS A 10 -15.12 16.64 -18.13
N ILE A 11 -16.37 16.53 -17.63
CA ILE A 11 -16.65 16.15 -16.24
C ILE A 11 -16.41 14.64 -16.04
N TRP A 12 -16.64 13.80 -17.07
CA TRP A 12 -16.36 12.36 -17.00
C TRP A 12 -14.86 12.03 -17.02
N ILE A 13 -14.06 12.81 -17.74
CA ILE A 13 -12.59 12.59 -17.78
C ILE A 13 -11.93 13.06 -16.47
N ALA A 14 -12.52 14.03 -15.76
CA ALA A 14 -12.06 14.43 -14.44
C ALA A 14 -12.35 13.36 -13.37
N TYR A 15 -13.51 12.69 -13.44
CA TYR A 15 -13.90 11.64 -12.48
C TYR A 15 -13.03 10.37 -12.57
N ALA A 16 -12.38 10.11 -13.69
CA ALA A 16 -11.44 8.98 -13.83
C ALA A 16 -10.04 9.28 -13.23
N LYS A 17 -9.73 10.54 -12.91
CA LYS A 17 -8.42 10.95 -12.34
C LYS A 17 -8.37 10.95 -10.82
N ASP A 18 -9.50 10.74 -10.13
CA ASP A 18 -9.57 10.57 -8.67
C ASP A 18 -9.41 9.11 -8.22
N GLY A 19 -9.03 8.20 -9.13
CA GLY A 19 -9.13 6.75 -8.96
C GLY A 19 -8.17 6.09 -7.97
N CYS A 20 -7.26 6.80 -7.29
CA CYS A 20 -6.39 6.17 -6.30
C CYS A 20 -6.49 6.80 -4.91
N THR A 21 -6.85 5.98 -3.92
CA THR A 21 -6.86 6.39 -2.51
C THR A 21 -6.14 5.36 -1.64
N TRP A 22 -5.60 5.79 -0.51
CA TRP A 22 -5.11 4.86 0.51
C TRP A 22 -5.65 5.23 1.88
N ASP A 23 -6.01 4.21 2.66
CA ASP A 23 -6.67 4.41 3.95
C ASP A 23 -5.66 4.39 5.10
N GLY A 24 -5.48 5.54 5.74
CA GLY A 24 -4.61 5.72 6.90
C GLY A 24 -5.02 4.90 8.13
N LYS A 25 -6.27 4.43 8.20
CA LYS A 25 -6.76 3.55 9.28
C LYS A 25 -6.12 2.16 9.22
N TYR A 26 -5.86 1.64 8.02
CA TYR A 26 -5.27 0.31 7.81
C TYR A 26 -3.75 0.39 7.63
N PHE A 27 -3.16 1.56 7.85
CA PHE A 27 -1.73 1.71 7.88
C PHE A 27 -1.14 0.98 9.09
N PHE A 28 -0.16 0.14 8.84
CA PHE A 28 0.64 -0.49 9.88
C PHE A 28 2.12 -0.32 9.55
N GLU A 29 2.91 -0.07 10.59
CA GLU A 29 4.33 0.20 10.50
C GLU A 29 4.98 -0.12 11.85
N ASP A 30 5.64 -1.27 11.95
CA ASP A 30 6.41 -1.67 13.13
C ASP A 30 7.26 -2.92 12.80
N PHE A 31 7.90 -3.50 13.81
CA PHE A 31 8.51 -4.82 13.74
C PHE A 31 7.48 -5.92 13.50
N VAL A 32 7.90 -7.00 12.83
CA VAL A 32 7.08 -8.20 12.55
C VAL A 32 6.43 -8.76 13.81
N LYS A 33 7.08 -8.67 14.98
CA LYS A 33 6.50 -9.11 16.27
C LYS A 33 5.19 -8.40 16.67
N ASN A 34 5.00 -7.16 16.20
CA ASN A 34 3.85 -6.32 16.51
C ASN A 34 2.83 -6.30 15.36
N ALA A 35 3.13 -6.97 14.25
CA ALA A 35 2.31 -6.96 13.05
C ALA A 35 1.04 -7.79 13.19
N PRO A 36 -0.07 -7.41 12.53
CA PRO A 36 -1.25 -8.23 12.46
C PRO A 36 -0.92 -9.61 11.88
N LYS A 37 -1.24 -10.68 12.64
CA LYS A 37 -0.97 -12.07 12.23
C LYS A 37 -1.42 -12.40 10.80
N PRO A 38 -2.61 -11.98 10.32
CA PRO A 38 -3.04 -12.31 8.96
C PRO A 38 -2.12 -11.74 7.87
N ILE A 39 -1.50 -10.58 8.12
CA ILE A 39 -0.56 -9.96 7.17
C ILE A 39 0.76 -10.73 7.17
N VAL A 40 1.28 -11.08 8.36
CA VAL A 40 2.52 -11.86 8.50
C VAL A 40 2.38 -13.22 7.81
N GLU A 41 1.29 -13.95 8.07
CA GLU A 41 1.03 -15.25 7.47
C GLU A 41 0.94 -15.18 5.93
N ALA A 42 0.28 -14.15 5.40
CA ALA A 42 0.20 -13.93 3.96
C ALA A 42 1.57 -13.67 3.32
N VAL A 43 2.41 -12.86 3.96
CA VAL A 43 3.77 -12.57 3.50
C VAL A 43 4.68 -13.78 3.59
N GLU A 44 4.65 -14.51 4.71
CA GLU A 44 5.44 -15.73 4.89
C GLU A 44 5.08 -16.80 3.85
N LYS A 45 3.78 -16.94 3.56
CA LYS A 45 3.28 -17.84 2.51
C LYS A 45 3.77 -17.41 1.12
N ALA A 46 3.72 -16.11 0.81
CA ALA A 46 4.18 -15.58 -0.47
C ALA A 46 5.70 -15.74 -0.66
N LEU A 47 6.49 -15.47 0.38
CA LEU A 47 7.95 -15.58 0.34
C LEU A 47 8.47 -17.01 0.57
N LYS A 48 7.58 -17.96 0.89
CA LYS A 48 7.90 -19.36 1.26
C LYS A 48 8.95 -19.45 2.38
N LYS A 49 8.93 -18.51 3.33
CA LYS A 49 9.86 -18.45 4.47
C LYS A 49 9.25 -17.70 5.64
N LYS A 50 9.72 -18.00 6.85
CA LYS A 50 9.36 -17.22 8.04
C LYS A 50 10.03 -15.86 8.06
N LEU A 51 9.31 -14.84 8.52
CA LEU A 51 9.85 -13.50 8.71
C LEU A 51 10.54 -13.39 10.08
N PRO A 52 11.79 -12.89 10.15
CA PRO A 52 12.41 -12.57 11.41
C PRO A 52 11.58 -11.55 12.20
N GLN A 53 11.39 -11.79 13.50
CA GLN A 53 10.62 -10.87 14.36
C GLN A 53 11.25 -9.48 14.50
N THR A 54 12.56 -9.38 14.25
CA THR A 54 13.34 -8.14 14.24
C THR A 54 13.30 -7.41 12.90
N ASN A 55 12.71 -8.03 11.86
CA ASN A 55 12.46 -7.31 10.63
C ASN A 55 11.35 -6.29 10.83
N LEU A 56 11.44 -5.26 10.02
CA LEU A 56 10.44 -4.25 9.87
C LEU A 56 9.38 -4.70 8.86
N LEU A 57 8.13 -4.32 9.09
CA LEU A 57 6.99 -4.56 8.21
C LEU A 57 6.12 -3.30 8.15
N ALA A 58 5.90 -2.80 6.94
CA ALA A 58 4.96 -1.74 6.66
C ALA A 58 3.88 -2.26 5.72
N SER A 59 2.62 -1.90 5.97
CA SER A 59 1.51 -2.21 5.08
C SER A 59 0.61 -1.02 4.84
N VAL A 60 0.22 -0.82 3.59
CA VAL A 60 -0.75 0.19 3.16
C VAL A 60 -1.87 -0.48 2.36
N ARG A 61 -3.11 -0.13 2.67
CA ARG A 61 -4.27 -0.51 1.86
C ARG A 61 -4.58 0.60 0.87
N VAL A 62 -4.63 0.25 -0.40
CA VAL A 62 -4.83 1.14 -1.54
C VAL A 62 -6.08 0.69 -2.27
N LYS A 63 -6.91 1.64 -2.65
CA LYS A 63 -7.95 1.44 -3.65
C LYS A 63 -7.45 2.06 -4.95
N GLU A 64 -7.21 1.23 -5.96
CA GLU A 64 -6.71 1.64 -7.28
C GLU A 64 -7.85 2.01 -8.23
N ALA A 65 -7.49 2.54 -9.41
CA ALA A 65 -8.45 3.12 -10.36
C ALA A 65 -9.43 2.11 -10.97
N ASP A 66 -9.15 0.82 -10.82
CA ASP A 66 -10.04 -0.28 -11.20
C ASP A 66 -11.08 -0.62 -10.11
N ASP A 67 -11.22 0.24 -9.09
CA ASP A 67 -12.07 0.08 -7.90
C ASP A 67 -11.69 -1.10 -7.00
N LYS A 68 -10.58 -1.79 -7.31
CA LYS A 68 -10.09 -2.89 -6.48
C LYS A 68 -9.20 -2.40 -5.36
N GLU A 69 -9.24 -3.14 -4.27
CA GLU A 69 -8.39 -2.90 -3.13
C GLU A 69 -7.16 -3.82 -3.15
N TYR A 70 -6.01 -3.21 -2.97
CA TYR A 70 -4.72 -3.87 -2.87
C TYR A 70 -4.09 -3.55 -1.52
N THR A 71 -3.37 -4.51 -0.96
CA THR A 71 -2.51 -4.27 0.21
C THR A 71 -1.05 -4.37 -0.22
N HIS A 72 -0.35 -3.26 -0.15
CA HIS A 72 1.08 -3.17 -0.38
C HIS A 72 1.79 -3.44 0.93
N VAL A 73 2.70 -4.40 0.94
CA VAL A 73 3.49 -4.78 2.11
C VAL A 73 4.97 -4.68 1.77
N MET A 74 5.71 -3.95 2.60
CA MET A 74 7.16 -3.86 2.54
C MET A 74 7.74 -4.51 3.79
N THR A 75 8.75 -5.36 3.61
CA THR A 75 9.47 -5.95 4.73
C THR A 75 10.97 -6.06 4.45
N GLY A 76 11.77 -5.78 5.46
CA GLY A 76 13.23 -5.82 5.38
C GLY A 76 13.88 -5.74 6.76
N ARG A 77 15.19 -5.93 6.81
CA ARG A 77 15.95 -5.63 8.03
C ARG A 77 16.06 -4.12 8.22
N PRO A 78 16.06 -3.60 9.46
CA PRO A 78 16.38 -2.20 9.71
C PRO A 78 17.72 -1.82 9.07
N ALA A 79 17.82 -0.62 8.49
CA ALA A 79 19.03 -0.08 7.86
C ALA A 79 19.62 -0.95 6.73
N SER A 80 18.82 -1.82 6.10
CA SER A 80 19.22 -2.61 4.93
C SER A 80 18.49 -2.12 3.68
N GLU A 81 19.23 -1.99 2.57
CA GLU A 81 18.66 -1.65 1.25
C GLU A 81 17.83 -2.80 0.66
N ASN A 82 18.08 -4.04 1.12
CA ASN A 82 17.34 -5.22 0.68
C ASN A 82 15.95 -5.29 1.34
N VAL A 83 14.95 -4.71 0.66
CA VAL A 83 13.53 -4.83 1.01
C VAL A 83 12.79 -5.75 0.06
N ASN A 84 11.81 -6.49 0.57
CA ASN A 84 10.84 -7.21 -0.23
C ASN A 84 9.56 -6.38 -0.25
N VAL A 85 9.08 -6.05 -1.44
CA VAL A 85 7.78 -5.39 -1.61
C VAL A 85 6.84 -6.36 -2.30
N LEU A 86 5.69 -6.59 -1.68
CA LEU A 86 4.64 -7.47 -2.16
C LEU A 86 3.34 -6.68 -2.27
N VAL A 87 2.57 -6.97 -3.29
CA VAL A 87 1.23 -6.42 -3.47
C VAL A 87 0.25 -7.58 -3.49
N PHE A 88 -0.72 -7.52 -2.60
CA PHE A 88 -1.78 -8.52 -2.47
C PHE A 88 -3.09 -7.91 -2.95
N GLU A 89 -3.91 -8.70 -3.63
CA GLU A 89 -5.33 -8.39 -3.85
C GLU A 89 -6.12 -8.63 -2.56
N ASN A 90 -6.98 -7.68 -2.19
CA ASN A 90 -7.91 -7.87 -1.08
C ASN A 90 -9.16 -8.58 -1.58
N LYS A 91 -9.43 -9.79 -1.08
CA LYS A 91 -10.69 -10.50 -1.29
C LYS A 91 -11.43 -10.57 0.04
N GLY A 92 -12.28 -9.57 0.28
CA GLY A 92 -12.93 -9.36 1.59
C GLY A 92 -11.90 -9.08 2.68
N SER A 93 -11.80 -9.95 3.68
CA SER A 93 -10.83 -9.85 4.78
C SER A 93 -9.53 -10.61 4.53
N THR A 94 -9.36 -11.23 3.36
CA THR A 94 -8.20 -12.08 3.04
C THR A 94 -7.29 -11.46 1.98
N LEU A 95 -5.99 -11.65 2.14
CA LEU A 95 -4.97 -11.26 1.17
C LEU A 95 -4.68 -12.44 0.23
N VAL A 96 -4.87 -12.23 -1.06
CA VAL A 96 -4.68 -13.25 -2.11
C VAL A 96 -3.76 -12.73 -3.21
N PHE A 97 -3.22 -13.63 -4.03
CA PHE A 97 -2.41 -13.32 -5.22
C PHE A 97 -1.30 -12.28 -4.98
N ALA A 98 -0.19 -12.71 -4.38
CA ALA A 98 0.97 -11.84 -4.18
C ALA A 98 1.73 -11.65 -5.50
N LYS A 99 1.89 -10.39 -5.92
CA LYS A 99 2.90 -9.99 -6.92
C LYS A 99 4.06 -9.30 -6.23
N THR A 100 5.28 -9.56 -6.69
CA THR A 100 6.45 -8.77 -6.27
C THR A 100 6.37 -7.39 -6.92
N SER A 101 6.78 -6.38 -6.17
CA SER A 101 6.90 -5.01 -6.66
C SER A 101 8.22 -4.44 -6.15
N ASP A 102 8.48 -3.17 -6.47
CA ASP A 102 9.66 -2.46 -6.03
C ASP A 102 9.31 -1.37 -5.01
N HIS A 103 10.35 -0.85 -4.38
CA HIS A 103 10.25 0.23 -3.40
C HIS A 103 9.63 1.50 -4.00
N GLU A 104 10.04 1.85 -5.23
CA GLU A 104 9.59 3.07 -5.91
C GLU A 104 8.09 3.06 -6.17
N ALA A 105 7.52 1.91 -6.53
CA ALA A 105 6.09 1.72 -6.73
C ALA A 105 5.30 1.96 -5.43
N MET A 106 5.79 1.44 -4.30
CA MET A 106 5.13 1.68 -3.01
C MET A 106 5.21 3.15 -2.58
N MET A 107 6.35 3.81 -2.78
CA MET A 107 6.49 5.25 -2.50
C MET A 107 5.65 6.12 -3.43
N SER A 108 5.56 5.74 -4.71
CA SER A 108 4.71 6.38 -5.71
C SER A 108 3.25 6.35 -5.29
N ILE A 109 2.78 5.26 -4.68
CA ILE A 109 1.42 5.18 -4.14
C ILE A 109 1.22 6.13 -2.96
N LEU A 110 2.15 6.16 -2.00
CA LEU A 110 2.02 7.04 -0.83
C LEU A 110 2.01 8.53 -1.22
N THR A 111 2.65 8.89 -2.33
CA THR A 111 2.76 10.27 -2.82
C THR A 111 1.64 10.65 -3.79
N ARG A 112 1.22 9.73 -4.69
CA ARG A 112 0.23 10.01 -5.73
C ARG A 112 -1.21 9.72 -5.30
N CYS A 113 -1.43 8.72 -4.45
CA CYS A 113 -2.77 8.34 -4.05
C CYS A 113 -3.26 9.23 -2.91
N LYS A 114 -4.51 9.68 -3.02
CA LYS A 114 -5.12 10.56 -2.03
C LYS A 114 -5.32 9.78 -0.72
N ARG A 115 -4.76 10.28 0.38
CA ARG A 115 -5.01 9.69 1.69
C ARG A 115 -6.46 9.93 2.10
N VAL A 116 -7.15 8.87 2.46
CA VAL A 116 -8.48 8.87 3.10
C VAL A 116 -8.37 8.27 4.50
N GLY A 117 -9.38 8.50 5.35
CA GLY A 117 -9.37 8.03 6.73
C GLY A 117 -8.54 8.91 7.69
N GLY A 118 -8.43 8.45 8.94
CA GLY A 118 -7.73 9.18 10.01
C GLY A 118 -6.24 9.40 9.68
N LYS A 119 -5.63 10.44 10.27
CA LYS A 119 -4.18 10.63 10.16
C LYS A 119 -3.50 9.37 10.72
N PRO A 120 -2.73 8.62 9.92
CA PRO A 120 -1.97 7.50 10.45
C PRO A 120 -1.05 8.04 11.53
N LYS A 121 -0.92 7.31 12.63
CA LYS A 121 0.27 7.45 13.45
C LYS A 121 1.41 7.06 12.50
N LEU A 122 2.20 8.03 12.06
CA LEU A 122 3.40 7.81 11.23
C LEU A 122 4.60 7.72 12.19
N PRO A 123 4.95 6.54 12.73
CA PRO A 123 6.12 6.42 13.59
C PRO A 123 7.41 6.22 12.78
N ASN A 124 7.93 7.27 12.12
CA ASN A 124 9.35 7.36 11.72
C ASN A 124 9.97 6.21 10.86
N PHE A 125 9.27 5.20 10.34
CA PHE A 125 9.89 4.10 9.57
C PHE A 125 10.42 4.50 8.21
N LEU A 126 9.76 5.44 7.51
CA LEU A 126 10.37 6.05 6.32
C LEU A 126 11.71 6.69 6.68
N LYS A 127 11.90 7.19 7.92
CA LYS A 127 13.24 7.63 8.38
C LYS A 127 14.16 6.48 8.82
N GLN A 128 13.62 5.31 9.19
CA GLN A 128 14.43 4.15 9.62
C GLN A 128 14.92 3.28 8.45
N PHE A 129 14.18 3.24 7.32
CA PHE A 129 14.68 2.70 6.06
C PHE A 129 15.56 3.69 5.31
N PHE A 130 15.20 4.98 5.35
CA PHE A 130 15.94 6.04 4.68
C PHE A 130 16.62 6.91 5.73
N ARG A 131 17.78 6.44 6.22
CA ARG A 131 18.79 7.33 6.79
C ARG A 131 19.22 8.30 5.68
N ASN A 132 18.63 9.49 5.66
CA ASN A 132 19.31 10.70 5.20
C ASN A 132 19.72 11.48 6.45
#